data_AF-A0AAD3M5Z3-F1
#
_entry.id   AF-A0AAD3M5Z3-F1
#
_cell.length_a   1.000
_cell.length_b   1.000
_cell.length_c   1.000
_cell.angle_alpha   90.00
_cell.angle_beta   90.00
_cell.angle_gamma   90.00
#
_symmetry.space_group_name_H-M   'P 1'
#
loop_
_entity.id
_entity.type
_entity.pdbx_description
1 polymer ?
#
loop_
_entity_poly.entity_id
_entity_poly.type
_entity_poly.pdbx_seq_one_letter_code
_entity_poly.pdbx_strand_id
1 'polypeptide(L)'
;MILGGEDSSRRDLTARILERDGSDLQPKETEDKHEKYGNDTCEVTCLLNDKTAHENIKTLNQQPDVCLLVLEDGFSTDTVQQQIDDLHKKTGKEFKAVLPLSHNHTDHSRSLCKLYTIEEVCSEVRKLTEDTNLKPNNKRNDEENKADRETENDRPQASQTETEETE
;
A
#
# COMPACT_ATOMS: atom_id res chain seq x y z
N MET A 1 7.26 -2.45 -7.28
CA MET A 1 6.45 -2.14 -8.49
C MET A 1 5.59 -3.35 -8.84
N ILE A 2 4.33 -3.14 -9.23
CA ILE A 2 3.33 -4.20 -9.49
C ILE A 2 2.71 -4.02 -10.88
N LEU A 3 2.44 -5.12 -11.59
CA LEU A 3 1.70 -5.17 -12.86
C LEU A 3 0.94 -6.50 -13.00
N GLY A 4 0.06 -6.58 -14.01
CA GLY A 4 -0.77 -7.77 -14.27
C GLY A 4 -1.95 -7.91 -13.31
N GLY A 5 -2.72 -8.98 -13.48
CA GLY A 5 -3.89 -9.27 -12.66
C GLY A 5 -5.02 -8.24 -12.81
N GLU A 6 -6.13 -8.52 -12.13
CA GLU A 6 -7.21 -7.56 -11.94
C GLU A 6 -6.79 -6.40 -11.01
N ASP A 7 -7.47 -5.27 -11.14
CA ASP A 7 -7.25 -4.07 -10.31
C ASP A 7 -7.52 -4.34 -8.82
N SER A 8 -8.51 -5.21 -8.53
CA SER A 8 -8.79 -5.80 -7.22
C SER A 8 -7.53 -6.47 -6.64
N SER A 9 -6.97 -7.44 -7.36
CA SER A 9 -5.80 -8.21 -6.95
C SER A 9 -4.54 -7.34 -6.76
N ARG A 10 -4.33 -6.31 -7.59
CA ARG A 10 -3.23 -5.36 -7.40
C ARG A 10 -3.44 -4.49 -6.16
N ARG A 11 -4.66 -4.01 -5.90
CA ARG A 11 -4.99 -3.20 -4.71
C ARG A 11 -4.84 -4.01 -3.42
N ASP A 12 -5.34 -5.24 -3.37
CA ASP A 12 -5.24 -6.09 -2.18
C ASP A 12 -3.79 -6.50 -1.86
N LEU A 13 -2.98 -6.76 -2.89
CA LEU A 13 -1.53 -6.98 -2.73
C LEU A 13 -0.84 -5.73 -2.19
N THR A 14 -1.19 -4.55 -2.70
CA THR A 14 -0.64 -3.26 -2.24
C THR A 14 -1.03 -2.94 -0.80
N ALA A 15 -2.29 -3.21 -0.44
CA ALA A 15 -2.80 -3.06 0.93
C ALA A 15 -2.00 -3.93 1.92
N ARG A 16 -1.78 -5.21 1.58
CA ARG A 16 -0.98 -6.16 2.37
C ARG A 16 0.50 -5.76 2.47
N ILE A 17 1.13 -5.31 1.38
CA ILE A 17 2.52 -4.85 1.37
C ILE A 17 2.72 -3.59 2.25
N LEU A 18 1.74 -2.69 2.27
CA LEU A 18 1.80 -1.45 3.06
C LEU A 18 1.26 -1.59 4.49
N GLU A 19 0.82 -2.80 4.87
CA GLU A 19 0.19 -3.14 6.16
C GLU A 19 -1.01 -2.22 6.49
N ARG A 20 -1.91 -2.05 5.50
CA ARG A 20 -3.12 -1.20 5.59
C ARG A 20 -4.38 -1.95 5.14
N ASP A 21 -5.53 -1.50 5.62
CA ASP A 21 -6.84 -1.91 5.10
C ASP A 21 -7.08 -1.43 3.66
N GLY A 22 -7.55 -2.34 2.79
CA GLY A 22 -7.76 -2.07 1.36
C GLY A 22 -8.86 -1.05 1.04
N SER A 23 -9.79 -0.82 1.98
CA SER A 23 -10.81 0.22 1.90
C SER A 23 -10.23 1.63 2.02
N ASP A 24 -9.22 1.80 2.89
CA ASP A 24 -8.55 3.08 3.12
C ASP A 24 -7.39 3.32 2.12
N LEU A 25 -7.12 2.35 1.25
CA LEU A 25 -6.05 2.42 0.26
C LEU A 25 -6.41 3.37 -0.89
N GLN A 26 -6.11 4.65 -0.70
CA GLN A 26 -6.11 5.67 -1.74
C GLN A 26 -4.69 5.90 -2.28
N PRO A 27 -4.52 6.12 -3.60
CA PRO A 27 -3.22 6.46 -4.17
C PRO A 27 -2.74 7.84 -3.67
N LYS A 28 -1.42 7.98 -3.49
CA LYS A 28 -0.75 9.27 -3.26
C LYS A 28 -0.65 10.09 -4.55
N GLU A 29 -0.55 9.40 -5.69
CA GLU A 29 -0.41 9.97 -7.03
C GLU A 29 -1.09 9.02 -8.03
N THR A 30 -1.86 9.58 -8.97
CA THR A 30 -2.50 8.85 -10.06
C THR A 30 -2.18 9.56 -11.37
N GLU A 31 -1.56 8.85 -12.30
CA GLU A 31 -1.41 9.25 -13.71
C GLU A 31 -2.19 8.27 -14.60
N ASP A 32 -2.42 8.61 -15.87
CA ASP A 32 -3.14 7.78 -16.87
C ASP A 32 -2.63 6.33 -16.99
N LYS A 33 -1.44 6.05 -16.46
CA LYS A 33 -0.69 4.80 -16.65
C LYS A 33 -0.28 4.09 -15.36
N HIS A 34 -0.31 4.78 -14.22
CA HIS A 34 0.11 4.22 -12.94
C HIS A 34 -0.47 4.95 -11.73
N GLU A 35 -0.60 4.20 -10.65
CA GLU A 35 -0.93 4.70 -9.32
C GLU A 35 0.26 4.44 -8.38
N LYS A 36 0.67 5.44 -7.61
CA LYS A 36 1.66 5.27 -6.54
C LYS A 36 0.97 5.26 -5.19
N TYR A 37 1.24 4.20 -4.42
CA TYR A 37 0.83 4.05 -3.03
C TYR A 37 2.08 4.04 -2.15
N GLY A 38 1.97 4.34 -0.85
CA GLY A 38 3.12 4.19 0.05
C GLY A 38 2.88 4.66 1.48
N ASN A 39 3.83 4.33 2.35
CA ASN A 39 3.93 4.84 3.71
C ASN A 39 5.29 5.58 3.87
N ASP A 40 5.93 5.56 5.04
CA ASP A 40 7.24 6.19 5.29
C ASP A 40 8.43 5.26 4.99
N THR A 41 8.17 3.97 4.74
CA THR A 41 9.19 2.92 4.58
C THR A 41 9.13 2.21 3.22
N CYS A 42 8.03 2.31 2.48
CA CYS A 42 7.81 1.61 1.22
C CYS A 42 6.96 2.45 0.25
N GLU A 43 7.35 2.45 -1.04
CA GLU A 43 6.54 2.94 -2.16
C GLU A 43 6.16 1.78 -3.09
N VAL A 44 4.90 1.74 -3.50
CA VAL A 44 4.33 0.73 -4.38
C VAL A 44 3.71 1.41 -5.60
N THR A 45 4.49 1.49 -6.68
CA THR A 45 4.00 1.86 -8.01
C THR A 45 3.26 0.68 -8.63
N CYS A 46 1.94 0.83 -8.79
CA CYS A 46 1.06 -0.07 -9.53
C CYS A 46 0.89 0.44 -10.95
N LEU A 47 1.29 -0.36 -11.94
CA LEU A 47 0.96 -0.10 -13.34
C LEU A 47 -0.50 -0.45 -13.60
N LEU A 48 -1.19 0.41 -14.35
CA LEU A 48 -2.53 0.13 -14.83
C LEU A 48 -2.46 -0.86 -16.00
N ASN A 49 -3.40 -1.81 -16.06
CA ASN A 49 -3.30 -2.99 -16.91
C ASN A 49 -3.71 -2.72 -18.37
N ASP A 50 -2.88 -1.93 -19.07
CA ASP A 50 -2.96 -1.74 -20.52
C ASP A 50 -1.88 -2.56 -21.26
N LYS A 51 -2.12 -2.87 -22.53
CA LYS A 51 -1.24 -3.67 -23.40
C LYS A 51 0.17 -3.08 -23.54
N THR A 52 0.29 -1.78 -23.24
CA THR A 52 1.52 -0.96 -23.25
C THR A 52 2.24 -0.90 -21.89
N ALA A 53 1.78 -1.59 -20.84
CA ALA A 53 2.35 -1.48 -19.48
C ALA A 53 3.88 -1.71 -19.41
N HIS A 54 4.41 -2.57 -20.29
CA HIS A 54 5.85 -2.83 -20.41
C HIS A 54 6.68 -1.68 -21.01
N GLU A 55 6.04 -0.75 -21.74
CA GLU A 55 6.64 0.51 -22.19
C GLU A 55 6.66 1.52 -21.04
N ASN A 56 5.61 1.52 -20.22
CA ASN A 56 5.48 2.40 -19.05
C ASN A 56 6.57 2.09 -17.98
N ILE A 57 7.06 0.85 -17.91
CA ILE A 57 8.23 0.45 -17.09
C ILE A 57 9.53 1.19 -17.50
N LYS A 58 9.62 1.70 -18.74
CA LYS A 58 10.75 2.51 -19.22
C LYS A 58 10.56 4.01 -19.02
N THR A 59 9.31 4.50 -19.07
CA THR A 59 9.02 5.92 -18.81
C THR A 59 9.04 6.24 -17.31
N LEU A 60 8.72 5.24 -16.47
CA LEU A 60 9.07 5.24 -15.05
C LEU A 60 10.59 5.30 -14.89
N ASN A 61 11.11 6.50 -14.65
CA ASN A 61 12.49 6.75 -14.25
C ASN A 61 12.74 6.33 -12.78
N GLN A 62 12.26 5.14 -12.43
CA GLN A 62 12.35 4.49 -11.13
C GLN A 62 13.10 3.15 -11.28
N GLN A 63 13.99 2.88 -10.33
CA GLN A 63 14.66 1.59 -10.16
C GLN A 63 14.06 0.90 -8.93
N PRO A 64 12.95 0.16 -9.08
CA PRO A 64 12.32 -0.55 -7.96
C PRO A 64 13.15 -1.76 -7.54
N ASP A 65 13.25 -1.98 -6.24
CA ASP A 65 13.97 -3.10 -5.62
C ASP A 65 13.32 -4.46 -5.94
N VAL A 66 11.98 -4.47 -6.10
CA VAL A 66 11.20 -5.65 -6.47
C VAL A 66 10.17 -5.31 -7.54
N CYS A 67 10.11 -6.14 -8.59
CA CYS A 67 9.05 -6.11 -9.61
C CYS A 67 8.18 -7.37 -9.50
N LEU A 68 6.87 -7.16 -9.45
CA LEU A 68 5.87 -8.19 -9.18
C LEU A 68 4.87 -8.29 -10.33
N LEU A 69 4.70 -9.48 -10.89
CA LEU A 69 3.69 -9.82 -11.89
C LEU A 69 2.57 -10.59 -11.20
N VAL A 70 1.42 -9.95 -10.97
CA VAL A 70 0.23 -10.62 -10.42
C VAL A 70 -0.40 -11.46 -11.53
N LEU A 71 -0.70 -12.72 -11.21
CA LEU A 71 -1.34 -13.65 -12.13
C LEU A 71 -2.86 -13.59 -12.02
N GLU A 72 -3.53 -13.80 -13.16
CA GLU A 72 -4.99 -13.94 -13.25
C GLU A 72 -5.40 -15.40 -12.95
N ASP A 73 -6.67 -15.61 -12.55
CA ASP A 73 -7.19 -16.96 -12.34
C ASP A 73 -7.20 -17.78 -13.65
N GLY A 74 -6.86 -19.07 -13.53
CA GLY A 74 -6.72 -19.94 -14.70
C GLY A 74 -5.44 -19.75 -15.51
N PHE A 75 -4.42 -19.06 -14.97
CA PHE A 75 -3.11 -18.93 -15.61
C PHE A 75 -2.49 -20.29 -16.01
N SER A 76 -1.69 -20.28 -17.09
CA SER A 76 -0.83 -21.40 -17.48
C SER A 76 0.63 -21.08 -17.16
N THR A 77 1.35 -22.02 -16.54
CA THR A 77 2.75 -21.86 -16.12
C THR A 77 3.71 -21.58 -17.28
N ASP A 78 3.44 -22.14 -18.47
CA ASP A 78 4.23 -21.88 -19.68
C ASP A 78 4.04 -20.44 -20.17
N THR A 79 2.79 -19.94 -20.14
CA THR A 79 2.46 -18.55 -20.47
C THR A 79 3.11 -17.58 -19.50
N VAL A 80 3.13 -17.90 -18.20
CA VAL A 80 3.78 -17.07 -17.17
C VAL A 80 5.30 -16.98 -17.39
N GLN A 81 5.97 -18.09 -17.70
CA GLN A 81 7.40 -18.07 -18.01
C GLN A 81 7.68 -17.18 -19.24
N GLN A 82 6.91 -17.34 -20.32
CA GLN A 82 7.06 -16.54 -21.53
C GLN A 82 6.83 -15.04 -21.26
N GLN A 83 5.85 -14.68 -20.40
CA GLN A 83 5.61 -13.30 -19.99
C GLN A 83 6.78 -12.72 -19.19
N ILE A 84 7.32 -13.45 -18.22
CA ILE A 84 8.51 -13.02 -17.44
C ILE A 84 9.71 -12.81 -18.38
N ASP A 85 9.97 -13.77 -19.26
CA ASP A 85 11.08 -13.72 -20.21
C ASP A 85 10.99 -12.49 -21.13
N ASP A 86 9.79 -12.19 -21.64
CA ASP A 86 9.59 -11.05 -22.53
C ASP A 86 9.57 -9.71 -21.79
N LEU A 87 9.06 -9.65 -20.55
CA LEU A 87 9.21 -8.48 -19.68
C LEU A 87 10.68 -8.20 -19.37
N HIS A 88 11.47 -9.23 -19.05
CA HIS A 88 12.90 -9.11 -18.81
C HIS A 88 13.65 -8.63 -20.07
N LYS A 89 13.46 -9.30 -21.23
CA LYS A 89 14.04 -8.86 -22.53
C LYS A 89 13.69 -7.41 -22.88
N LYS A 90 12.46 -6.98 -22.59
CA LYS A 90 11.98 -5.64 -22.91
C LYS A 90 12.51 -4.56 -21.97
N THR A 91 12.63 -4.85 -20.68
CA THR A 91 12.83 -3.82 -19.63
C THR A 91 14.17 -3.91 -18.89
N GLY A 92 14.88 -5.04 -18.95
CA GLY A 92 16.09 -5.31 -18.18
C GLY A 92 15.86 -5.55 -16.68
N LYS A 93 14.60 -5.72 -16.24
CA LYS A 93 14.21 -5.97 -14.84
C LYS A 93 13.79 -7.43 -14.65
N GLU A 94 14.09 -8.02 -13.50
CA GLU A 94 13.60 -9.36 -13.10
C GLU A 94 12.20 -9.25 -12.50
N PHE A 95 11.29 -10.19 -12.82
CA PHE A 95 9.90 -10.19 -12.35
C PHE A 95 9.57 -11.47 -11.61
N LYS A 96 8.94 -11.33 -10.43
CA LYS A 96 8.43 -12.45 -9.64
C LYS A 96 6.95 -12.64 -9.93
N ALA A 97 6.54 -13.84 -10.33
CA ALA A 97 5.13 -14.17 -10.51
C ALA A 97 4.45 -14.39 -9.15
N VAL A 98 3.33 -13.70 -8.92
CA VAL A 98 2.57 -13.72 -7.67
C VAL A 98 1.21 -14.36 -7.91
N LEU A 99 0.89 -15.41 -7.16
CA LEU A 99 -0.39 -16.12 -7.23
C LEU A 99 -1.57 -15.20 -6.82
N PRO A 100 -2.75 -15.32 -7.46
CA PRO A 100 -3.94 -14.58 -7.04
C PRO A 100 -4.45 -15.07 -5.67
N LEU A 101 -5.20 -14.21 -4.96
CA LEU A 101 -5.75 -14.52 -3.63
C LEU A 101 -6.74 -15.70 -3.63
N SER A 102 -7.40 -15.92 -4.76
CA SER A 102 -8.32 -17.01 -5.06
C SER A 102 -7.62 -18.36 -5.34
N HIS A 103 -6.29 -18.40 -5.38
CA HIS A 103 -5.57 -19.60 -5.80
C HIS A 103 -5.65 -20.75 -4.78
N ASN A 104 -6.41 -21.79 -5.13
CA ASN A 104 -6.66 -22.99 -4.30
C ASN A 104 -5.46 -23.95 -4.19
N HIS A 105 -4.28 -23.45 -3.81
CA HIS A 105 -3.08 -24.21 -3.45
C HIS A 105 -2.76 -25.44 -4.35
N THR A 106 -2.87 -25.29 -5.67
CA THR A 106 -2.49 -26.37 -6.60
C THR A 106 -0.98 -26.58 -6.52
N ASP A 107 -0.52 -27.84 -6.52
CA ASP A 107 0.92 -28.13 -6.53
C ASP A 107 1.55 -27.78 -7.89
N HIS A 108 2.23 -26.64 -7.94
CA HIS A 108 3.02 -26.19 -9.09
C HIS A 108 4.48 -26.67 -9.04
N SER A 109 4.83 -27.72 -8.29
CA SER A 109 6.20 -28.29 -8.21
C SER A 109 6.84 -28.65 -9.55
N ARG A 110 6.07 -28.69 -10.64
CA ARG A 110 6.52 -28.93 -12.03
C ARG A 110 6.70 -27.66 -12.87
N SER A 111 6.41 -26.46 -12.35
CA SER A 111 6.60 -25.21 -13.09
C SER A 111 8.10 -24.87 -13.22
N LEU A 112 8.48 -24.30 -14.36
CA LEU A 112 9.86 -23.84 -14.59
C LEU A 112 10.12 -22.46 -13.96
N CYS A 113 9.09 -21.63 -13.83
CA CYS A 113 9.11 -20.39 -13.06
C CYS A 113 8.83 -20.67 -11.59
N LYS A 114 9.55 -20.00 -10.67
CA LYS A 114 9.12 -19.94 -9.26
C LYS A 114 7.92 -19.00 -9.14
N LEU A 115 6.78 -19.55 -8.74
CA LEU A 115 5.61 -18.80 -8.31
C LEU A 115 5.75 -18.45 -6.81
N TYR A 116 5.27 -17.28 -6.43
CA TYR A 116 5.30 -16.77 -5.06
C TYR A 116 3.88 -16.58 -4.52
N THR A 117 3.67 -16.94 -3.26
CA THR A 117 2.50 -16.52 -2.50
C THR A 117 2.60 -15.04 -2.12
N ILE A 118 1.45 -14.40 -1.88
CA ILE A 118 1.39 -13.02 -1.39
C ILE A 118 2.08 -12.86 -0.02
N GLU A 119 2.06 -13.90 0.82
CA GLU A 119 2.73 -13.93 2.12
C GLU A 119 4.26 -13.99 1.99
N GLU A 120 4.80 -14.75 1.04
CA GLU A 120 6.24 -14.70 0.69
C GLU A 120 6.65 -13.31 0.22
N VAL A 121 5.85 -12.69 -0.66
CA VAL A 121 6.13 -11.34 -1.20
C VAL A 121 6.15 -10.30 -0.07
N CYS A 122 5.15 -10.30 0.82
CA CYS A 122 5.13 -9.38 1.97
C CYS A 122 6.30 -9.66 2.92
N SER A 123 6.66 -10.92 3.13
CA SER A 123 7.81 -11.33 3.96
C SER A 123 9.17 -10.95 3.35
N GLU A 124 9.27 -10.83 2.03
CA GLU A 124 10.47 -10.34 1.35
C GLU A 124 10.56 -8.81 1.40
N VAL A 125 9.45 -8.10 1.12
CA VAL A 125 9.43 -6.62 1.21
C VAL A 125 9.71 -6.14 2.64
N ARG A 126 9.18 -6.82 3.67
CA ARG A 126 9.50 -6.47 5.07
C ARG A 126 10.98 -6.63 5.40
N LYS A 127 11.67 -7.64 4.86
CA LYS A 127 13.12 -7.78 5.05
C LYS A 127 13.89 -6.63 4.40
N LEU A 128 13.49 -6.19 3.22
CA LEU A 128 14.11 -5.04 2.55
C LEU A 128 13.91 -3.73 3.35
N THR A 129 12.76 -3.53 4.01
CA THR A 129 12.53 -2.34 4.87
C THR A 129 13.21 -2.47 6.25
N GLU A 130 13.40 -3.68 6.77
CA GLU A 130 14.17 -3.95 7.99
C GLU A 130 15.69 -3.78 7.76
N ASP A 131 16.25 -4.41 6.73
CA ASP A 131 17.68 -4.36 6.39
C ASP A 131 18.15 -2.93 6.07
N THR A 132 17.31 -2.11 5.42
CA THR A 132 17.63 -0.70 5.13
C THR A 132 17.63 0.20 6.38
N ASN A 133 17.27 -0.32 7.56
CA ASN A 133 17.31 0.39 8.85
C ASN A 133 16.49 1.69 8.89
N LEU A 134 15.52 1.84 7.99
CA LEU A 134 14.61 2.98 7.91
C LEU A 134 13.54 2.89 9.02
N LYS A 135 13.94 3.21 10.25
CA LYS A 135 12.98 3.41 11.36
C LYS A 135 11.92 4.42 10.93
N PRO A 136 10.61 4.11 11.03
CA PRO A 136 9.57 5.03 10.67
C PRO A 136 9.70 6.30 11.51
N ASN A 137 9.78 7.45 10.86
CA ASN A 137 9.95 8.76 11.50
C ASN A 137 8.60 9.24 12.08
N ASN A 138 8.07 8.47 13.02
CA ASN A 138 6.76 8.62 13.65
C ASN A 138 6.75 9.83 14.60
N LYS A 139 6.92 11.04 14.03
CA LYS A 139 6.53 12.31 14.64
C LYS A 139 5.01 12.39 14.71
N ARG A 140 4.44 11.66 15.65
CA ARG A 140 3.16 12.04 16.23
C ARG A 140 3.39 13.32 17.01
N ASN A 141 2.60 14.34 16.71
CA ASN A 141 2.58 15.56 17.50
C ASN A 141 1.75 15.28 18.75
N ASP A 142 2.34 14.61 19.74
CA ASP A 142 1.79 14.41 21.09
C ASP A 142 1.85 15.72 21.91
N GLU A 143 1.40 16.82 21.30
CA GLU A 143 1.24 18.14 21.89
C GLU A 143 -0.09 18.76 21.43
N GLU A 144 -1.19 18.42 22.12
CA GLU A 144 -1.94 19.42 22.88
C GLU A 144 -2.92 18.74 23.87
N ASN A 145 -2.45 18.39 25.07
CA ASN A 145 -3.35 18.07 26.19
C ASN A 145 -2.71 18.36 27.55
N LYS A 146 -2.53 19.66 27.87
CA LYS A 146 -2.19 20.10 29.23
C LYS A 146 -2.54 21.57 29.50
N ALA A 147 -3.76 21.80 29.97
CA ALA A 147 -4.20 23.06 30.59
C ALA A 147 -5.07 22.74 31.81
N ASP A 148 -4.44 22.17 32.86
CA ASP A 148 -5.08 22.05 34.18
C ASP A 148 -4.87 23.36 34.99
N ARG A 149 -5.56 23.45 36.13
CA ARG A 149 -5.91 24.61 36.96
C ARG A 149 -4.71 25.26 37.73
N GLU A 150 -4.83 26.28 38.60
CA GLU A 150 -5.95 27.09 39.17
C GLU A 150 -5.78 28.60 38.79
N THR A 151 -6.19 29.70 39.46
CA THR A 151 -6.66 30.09 40.82
C THR A 151 -7.28 31.52 40.71
N GLU A 152 -8.00 32.18 41.63
CA GLU A 152 -8.39 31.91 43.03
C GLU A 152 -9.76 32.57 43.41
N ASN A 153 -9.76 33.86 43.81
CA ASN A 153 -10.88 34.65 44.39
C ASN A 153 -11.32 35.79 43.41
N ASP A 154 -12.48 36.45 43.53
CA ASP A 154 -13.15 37.00 44.72
C ASP A 154 -14.71 37.01 44.65
N ARG A 155 -15.38 37.19 45.80
CA ARG A 155 -16.84 37.27 45.93
C ARG A 155 -17.31 38.21 47.05
N PRO A 156 -17.97 39.34 46.72
CA PRO A 156 -18.96 39.98 47.58
C PRO A 156 -20.38 39.41 47.39
N GLN A 157 -21.33 39.84 48.23
CA GLN A 157 -22.67 39.25 48.35
C GLN A 157 -23.77 40.35 48.40
N ALA A 158 -25.03 39.94 48.21
CA ALA A 158 -26.26 40.78 48.28
C ALA A 158 -26.50 41.68 47.03
N SER A 159 -27.73 42.08 46.69
CA SER A 159 -28.97 42.14 47.51
C SER A 159 -30.23 41.61 46.81
N GLN A 160 -31.29 41.42 47.61
CA GLN A 160 -32.66 41.11 47.18
C GLN A 160 -33.44 42.38 46.83
N THR A 161 -34.42 42.28 45.93
CA THR A 161 -35.75 42.93 46.08
C THR A 161 -36.81 42.16 45.27
N GLU A 162 -38.05 42.14 45.75
CA GLU A 162 -39.22 41.73 44.95
C GLU A 162 -39.56 42.73 43.82
N THR A 163 -40.35 42.27 42.84
CA THR A 163 -41.49 43.04 42.33
C THR A 163 -42.68 42.10 42.14
N GLU A 164 -43.87 42.64 42.37
CA GLU A 164 -45.13 41.92 42.61
C GLU A 164 -45.94 41.68 41.31
N GLU A 165 -47.08 41.00 41.45
CA GLU A 165 -48.07 40.76 40.40
C GLU A 165 -48.75 42.07 39.95
N THR A 166 -49.49 42.05 38.83
CA THR A 166 -50.50 43.08 38.51
C THR A 166 -51.63 42.45 37.69
N GLU A 167 -52.84 42.98 37.88
CA GLU A 167 -54.16 42.48 37.44
C GLU A 167 -54.32 42.18 35.93
#